data_AF-A0A9P5XM35-F1
#
_entry.id   AF-A0A9P5XM35-F1
#
_cell.length_a   1.000
_cell.length_b   1.000
_cell.length_c   1.000
_cell.angle_alpha   90.00
_cell.angle_beta   90.00
_cell.angle_gamma   90.00
#
_symmetry.space_group_name_H-M   'P 1'
#
loop_
_entity.id
_entity.type
_entity.pdbx_description
1 polymer ?
#
loop_
_entity_poly.entity_id
_entity_poly.type
_entity_poly.pdbx_seq_one_letter_code
_entity_poly.pdbx_strand_id
1 'polypeptide(L)'
;QRLLVLQEMAKRIILEQVCEVETQTVVFQQFHASLGLFSNDLTHVSGHSVGFDSSIAGHFGDVCLSDGSLSTNDLGFTGTDVGSHTVVVGGSNWNAATSPASVSSAFGAANDAVSSLH
;
A
#
# COMPACT_ATOMS: atom_id res chain seq x y z
N GLN A 1 2.39 -10.03 -10.43
CA GLN A 1 1.33 -9.71 -11.43
C GLN A 1 0.30 -8.75 -10.87
N ARG A 2 -0.56 -9.14 -9.90
CA ARG A 2 -1.59 -8.24 -9.33
C ARG A 2 -1.03 -6.94 -8.76
N LEU A 3 0.01 -7.03 -7.93
CA LEU A 3 0.69 -5.85 -7.37
C LEU A 3 1.31 -4.93 -8.44
N LEU A 4 1.75 -5.51 -9.57
CA LEU A 4 2.28 -4.72 -10.68
C LEU A 4 1.18 -3.93 -11.39
N VAL A 5 -0.03 -4.50 -11.52
CA VAL A 5 -1.21 -3.78 -12.03
C VAL A 5 -1.56 -2.62 -11.10
N LEU A 6 -1.55 -2.82 -9.78
CA LEU A 6 -1.81 -1.75 -8.81
C LEU A 6 -0.75 -0.64 -8.88
N GLN A 7 0.52 -1.02 -9.08
CA GLN A 7 1.61 -0.07 -9.25
C GLN A 7 1.43 0.80 -10.51
N GLU A 8 1.12 0.20 -11.66
CA GLU A 8 0.84 0.97 -12.88
C GLU A 8 -0.46 1.78 -12.77
N MET A 9 -1.46 1.29 -12.03
CA MET A 9 -2.67 2.06 -11.76
C MET A 9 -2.41 3.29 -10.89
N ALA A 10 -1.55 3.18 -9.87
CA ALA A 10 -1.14 4.34 -9.07
C ALA A 10 -0.46 5.40 -9.96
N LYS A 11 0.43 4.98 -10.88
CA LYS A 11 1.04 5.89 -11.86
C LYS A 11 -0.01 6.56 -12.75
N ARG A 12 -0.95 5.77 -13.29
CA ARG A 12 -2.02 6.28 -14.16
C ARG A 12 -2.86 7.34 -13.45
N ILE A 13 -3.27 7.08 -12.20
CA ILE A 13 -4.05 8.04 -11.38
C ILE A 13 -3.27 9.35 -11.22
N ILE A 14 -2.00 9.27 -10.81
CA ILE A 14 -1.18 10.47 -10.58
C ILE A 14 -0.99 11.27 -11.88
N LEU A 15 -0.67 10.59 -12.99
CA LEU A 15 -0.37 11.25 -14.26
C LEU A 15 -1.62 11.84 -14.94
N GLU A 16 -2.80 11.22 -14.79
CA GLU A 16 -4.04 11.69 -15.43
C GLU A 16 -4.83 12.70 -14.57
N GLN A 17 -4.77 12.59 -13.23
CA GLN A 17 -5.62 13.40 -12.33
C GLN A 17 -4.91 14.63 -11.73
N VAL A 18 -3.58 14.69 -11.81
CA VAL A 18 -2.79 15.80 -11.27
C VAL A 18 -2.11 16.53 -12.41
N CYS A 19 -2.47 17.80 -12.63
CA CYS A 19 -1.96 18.56 -13.78
C CYS A 19 -0.51 19.05 -13.61
N GLU A 20 -0.10 19.35 -12.38
CA GLU A 20 1.21 19.94 -12.09
C GLU A 20 2.22 18.85 -11.71
N VAL A 21 3.39 18.85 -12.37
CA VAL A 21 4.43 17.82 -12.19
C VAL A 21 5.05 17.86 -10.79
N GLU A 22 5.13 19.04 -10.17
CA GLU A 22 5.55 19.22 -8.80
C GLU A 22 4.54 18.57 -7.84
N THR A 23 3.25 18.75 -8.09
CA THR A 23 2.18 18.14 -7.29
C THR A 23 2.14 16.62 -7.50
N GLN A 24 2.34 16.13 -8.74
CA GLN A 24 2.50 14.70 -9.02
C GLN A 24 3.63 14.10 -8.19
N THR A 25 4.75 14.81 -8.09
CA THR A 25 5.93 14.40 -7.30
C THR A 25 5.57 14.30 -5.82
N VAL A 26 4.89 15.30 -5.26
CA VAL A 26 4.46 15.29 -3.85
C VAL A 26 3.51 14.12 -3.58
N VAL A 27 2.49 13.92 -4.43
CA VAL A 27 1.51 12.84 -4.27
C VAL A 27 2.18 11.46 -4.37
N PHE A 28 3.11 11.30 -5.32
CA PHE A 28 3.86 10.04 -5.44
C PHE A 28 4.71 9.77 -4.20
N GLN A 29 5.40 10.77 -3.65
CA GLN A 29 6.20 10.59 -2.44
C GLN A 29 5.32 10.24 -1.22
N GLN A 30 4.11 10.82 -1.12
CA GLN A 30 3.14 10.45 -0.07
C GLN A 30 2.68 9.00 -0.21
N PHE A 31 2.32 8.57 -1.42
CA PHE A 31 1.97 7.18 -1.70
C PHE A 31 3.13 6.23 -1.35
N HIS A 32 4.35 6.55 -1.78
CA HIS A 32 5.53 5.75 -1.49
C HIS A 32 5.84 5.66 0.02
N ALA A 33 5.75 6.78 0.75
CA ALA A 33 5.93 6.80 2.20
C ALA A 33 4.90 5.90 2.92
N SER A 34 3.66 5.87 2.45
CA SER A 34 2.60 5.02 3.03
C SER A 34 2.93 3.52 2.92
N LEU A 35 3.56 3.09 1.82
CA LEU A 35 4.05 1.71 1.66
C LEU A 35 5.22 1.41 2.62
N GLY A 36 6.07 2.41 2.89
CA GLY A 36 7.12 2.31 3.90
C GLY A 36 6.57 2.08 5.31
N LEU A 37 5.48 2.75 5.68
CA LEU A 37 4.80 2.52 6.96
C LEU A 37 4.29 1.08 7.06
N PHE A 38 3.70 0.55 5.98
CA PHE A 38 3.25 -0.84 5.94
C PHE A 38 4.42 -1.85 6.07
N SER A 39 5.60 -1.54 5.56
CA SER A 39 6.81 -2.36 5.78
C SER A 39 7.17 -2.45 7.28
N ASN A 40 6.98 -1.38 8.04
CA ASN A 40 7.21 -1.39 9.49
C ASN A 40 6.16 -2.23 10.23
N ASP A 41 4.92 -2.22 9.74
CA ASP A 41 3.86 -3.10 10.26
C ASP A 41 4.20 -4.56 9.98
N LEU A 42 4.57 -4.92 8.74
CA LEU A 42 4.97 -6.28 8.36
C LEU A 42 6.14 -6.84 9.17
N THR A 43 7.08 -5.97 9.56
CA THR A 43 8.23 -6.32 10.41
C THR A 43 7.89 -6.29 11.90
N HIS A 44 6.65 -5.95 12.26
CA HIS A 44 6.15 -5.78 13.63
C HIS A 44 6.98 -4.78 14.46
N VAL A 45 7.62 -3.80 13.80
CA VAL A 45 8.43 -2.75 14.44
C VAL A 45 7.58 -1.53 14.81
N SER A 46 6.49 -1.28 14.08
CA SER A 46 5.60 -0.13 14.32
C SER A 46 4.77 -0.22 15.61
N GLY A 47 4.59 -1.43 16.14
CA GLY A 47 3.64 -1.69 17.23
C GLY A 47 2.16 -1.73 16.79
N HIS A 48 1.87 -1.51 15.51
CA HIS A 48 0.52 -1.66 14.94
C HIS A 48 0.25 -3.10 14.54
N SER A 49 -1.04 -3.44 14.44
CA SER A 49 -1.45 -4.73 13.90
C SER A 49 -1.34 -4.70 12.37
N VAL A 50 -0.80 -5.79 11.80
CA VAL A 50 -0.71 -5.95 10.34
C VAL A 50 -2.11 -6.23 9.79
N GLY A 51 -2.60 -5.32 8.95
CA GLY A 51 -3.93 -5.43 8.37
C GLY A 51 -4.11 -4.50 7.18
N PHE A 52 -5.34 -4.45 6.68
CA PHE A 52 -5.76 -3.50 5.66
C PHE A 52 -7.11 -2.91 6.03
N ASP A 53 -7.37 -1.68 5.61
CA ASP A 53 -8.69 -1.07 5.81
C ASP A 53 -9.69 -1.66 4.79
N SER A 54 -10.66 -2.41 5.30
CA SER A 54 -11.63 -3.11 4.46
C SER A 54 -12.62 -2.17 3.76
N SER A 55 -12.93 -1.02 4.37
CA SER A 55 -13.84 -0.03 3.78
C SER A 55 -13.19 0.65 2.57
N ILE A 56 -11.92 1.06 2.70
CA ILE A 56 -11.16 1.71 1.63
C ILE A 56 -10.81 0.70 0.53
N ALA A 57 -10.37 -0.51 0.89
CA ALA A 57 -10.06 -1.56 -0.08
C ALA A 57 -11.30 -1.98 -0.90
N GLY A 58 -12.50 -1.84 -0.33
CA GLY A 58 -13.77 -2.12 -1.00
C GLY A 58 -14.02 -1.27 -2.25
N HIS A 59 -13.45 -0.06 -2.33
CA HIS A 59 -13.59 0.84 -3.47
C HIS A 59 -12.75 0.44 -4.70
N PHE A 60 -12.06 -0.69 -4.68
CA PHE A 60 -11.22 -1.11 -5.82
C PHE A 60 -11.99 -1.13 -7.15
N GLY A 61 -13.27 -1.51 -7.13
CA GLY A 61 -14.14 -1.50 -8.32
C GLY A 61 -14.54 -0.10 -8.80
N ASP A 62 -14.47 0.91 -7.93
CA ASP A 62 -14.94 2.27 -8.20
C ASP A 62 -13.84 3.15 -8.82
N VAL A 63 -12.60 2.67 -8.88
CA VAL A 63 -11.44 3.41 -9.43
C VAL A 63 -11.61 3.69 -10.92
N CYS A 64 -12.23 2.78 -11.65
CA CYS A 64 -12.46 2.90 -13.09
C CYS A 64 -13.96 2.85 -13.40
N LEU A 65 -14.40 3.67 -14.34
CA LEU A 65 -15.74 3.56 -14.92
C LEU A 65 -15.81 2.36 -15.87
N SER A 66 -17.02 1.98 -16.28
CA SER A 66 -17.25 0.84 -17.18
C SER A 66 -16.60 1.00 -18.57
N ASP A 67 -16.28 2.24 -18.96
CA ASP A 67 -15.58 2.56 -20.20
C ASP A 67 -14.04 2.51 -20.07
N GLY A 68 -13.52 2.22 -18.88
CA GLY A 68 -12.08 2.14 -18.59
C GLY A 68 -11.40 3.46 -18.29
N SER A 69 -12.13 4.58 -18.30
CA SER A 69 -11.66 5.86 -17.78
C SER A 69 -11.61 5.87 -16.25
N LEU A 70 -10.79 6.76 -15.68
CA LEU A 70 -10.72 6.94 -14.23
C LEU A 70 -11.99 7.60 -13.71
N SER A 71 -12.51 7.10 -12.60
CA SER A 71 -13.60 7.74 -11.88
C SER A 71 -13.11 9.04 -11.22
N THR A 72 -13.94 10.08 -11.26
CA THR A 72 -13.73 11.34 -10.53
C THR A 72 -14.67 11.49 -9.34
N ASN A 73 -15.33 10.40 -8.96
CA ASN A 73 -16.28 10.40 -7.85
C ASN A 73 -15.55 10.56 -6.52
N ASP A 74 -16.14 11.33 -5.62
CA ASP A 74 -15.76 11.30 -4.21
C ASP A 74 -16.12 9.93 -3.63
N LEU A 75 -15.11 9.21 -3.13
CA LEU A 75 -15.30 7.89 -2.52
C LEU A 75 -15.76 7.98 -1.05
N GLY A 76 -15.92 9.20 -0.52
CA GLY A 76 -16.52 9.44 0.79
C GLY A 76 -15.58 9.21 1.98
N PHE A 77 -14.27 9.22 1.73
CA PHE A 77 -13.24 9.09 2.77
C PHE A 77 -12.09 10.08 2.58
N THR A 78 -11.35 10.28 3.65
CA THR A 78 -10.16 11.12 3.72
C THR A 78 -8.97 10.31 4.23
N GLY A 79 -7.76 10.87 4.15
CA GLY A 79 -6.56 10.20 4.63
C GLY A 79 -6.60 9.85 6.12
N THR A 80 -7.42 10.52 6.94
CA THR A 80 -7.56 10.21 8.37
C THR A 80 -8.46 9.00 8.64
N ASP A 81 -9.25 8.57 7.67
CA ASP A 81 -10.12 7.40 7.79
C ASP A 81 -9.34 6.09 7.61
N VAL A 82 -8.10 6.16 7.11
CA VAL A 82 -7.21 5.01 6.92
C VAL A 82 -6.99 4.30 8.25
N GLY A 83 -7.42 3.04 8.31
CA GLY A 83 -7.22 2.15 9.45
C GLY A 83 -8.43 2.09 10.39
N SER A 84 -9.45 2.93 10.17
CA SER A 84 -10.70 2.94 10.96
C SER A 84 -11.47 1.61 10.85
N HIS A 85 -11.34 0.89 9.73
CA HIS A 85 -11.93 -0.41 9.48
C HIS A 85 -10.87 -1.49 9.20
N THR A 86 -9.76 -1.44 9.95
CA THR A 86 -8.65 -2.39 9.81
C THR A 86 -9.11 -3.82 10.08
N VAL A 87 -9.02 -4.67 9.05
CA VAL A 87 -9.12 -6.12 9.19
C VAL A 87 -7.73 -6.68 9.41
N VAL A 88 -7.50 -7.17 10.63
CA VAL A 88 -6.32 -7.98 10.95
C VAL A 88 -6.61 -9.40 10.48
N VAL A 89 -5.85 -9.86 9.48
CA VAL A 89 -6.02 -11.22 8.96
C VAL A 89 -5.53 -12.20 10.03
N GLY A 90 -6.46 -12.76 10.81
CA GLY A 90 -6.16 -13.75 11.84
C GLY A 90 -5.67 -15.08 11.26
N GLY A 91 -4.84 -15.80 12.03
CA GLY A 91 -4.27 -17.10 11.66
C GLY A 91 -2.90 -17.35 12.29
N SER A 92 -2.40 -18.58 12.19
CA SER A 92 -1.10 -19.01 12.76
C SER A 92 0.14 -18.48 12.01
N ASN A 93 -0.01 -17.44 11.19
CA ASN A 93 1.07 -16.92 10.34
C ASN A 93 2.11 -16.11 11.13
N TRP A 94 1.78 -15.72 12.37
CA TRP A 94 2.71 -15.08 13.28
C TRP A 94 2.93 -15.95 14.52
N ASN A 95 4.19 -16.32 14.75
CA ASN A 95 4.65 -16.98 15.96
C ASN A 95 5.64 -16.04 16.66
N ALA A 96 5.26 -15.52 17.82
CA ALA A 96 6.07 -14.55 18.57
C ALA A 96 7.48 -15.05 18.93
N ALA A 97 7.71 -16.37 19.01
CA ALA A 97 9.02 -16.94 19.33
C ALA A 97 9.95 -17.05 18.11
N THR A 98 9.42 -17.26 16.90
CA THR A 98 10.24 -17.58 15.71
C THR A 98 10.09 -16.58 14.57
N SER A 99 8.92 -15.97 14.40
CA SER A 99 8.62 -15.05 13.31
C SER A 99 9.51 -13.79 13.29
N PRO A 100 9.89 -13.16 14.42
CA PRO A 100 10.76 -11.97 14.37
C PRO A 100 12.09 -12.20 13.67
N ALA A 101 12.76 -13.33 13.95
CA ALA A 101 14.05 -13.67 13.33
C ALA A 101 13.88 -14.00 11.84
N SER A 102 12.86 -14.79 11.49
CA SER A 102 12.60 -15.15 10.09
C SER A 102 12.20 -13.96 9.23
N VAL A 103 11.39 -13.03 9.76
CA VAL A 103 10.97 -11.83 9.03
C VAL A 103 12.15 -10.87 8.83
N SER A 104 12.99 -10.68 9.86
CA SER A 104 14.22 -9.89 9.71
C SER A 104 15.16 -10.47 8.63
N SER A 105 15.33 -11.79 8.60
CA SER A 105 16.14 -12.45 7.57
C SER A 105 15.54 -12.31 6.17
N ALA A 106 14.22 -12.45 6.03
CA ALA A 106 13.54 -12.27 4.75
C ALA A 106 13.62 -10.81 4.27
N PHE A 107 13.49 -9.83 5.17
CA PHE A 107 13.63 -8.42 4.85
C PHE A 107 15.05 -8.07 4.38
N GLY A 108 16.08 -8.60 5.04
CA GLY A 108 17.47 -8.45 4.61
C GLY A 108 17.70 -8.98 3.20
N ALA A 109 17.28 -10.22 2.93
CA ALA A 109 17.42 -10.84 1.62
C ALA A 109 16.65 -10.08 0.52
N ALA A 110 15.49 -9.49 0.84
CA ALA A 110 14.74 -8.66 -0.08
C ALA A 110 15.49 -7.36 -0.43
N ASN A 111 16.09 -6.68 0.56
CA ASN A 111 16.88 -5.48 0.31
C ASN A 111 18.16 -5.77 -0.50
N ASP A 112 18.81 -6.90 -0.26
CA ASP A 112 19.96 -7.35 -1.05
C ASP A 112 19.56 -7.59 -2.51
N ALA A 113 18.42 -8.25 -2.74
CA ALA A 113 17.89 -8.45 -4.08
C ALA A 113 17.55 -7.12 -4.79
N VAL A 114 16.93 -6.17 -4.09
CA VAL A 114 16.61 -4.84 -4.64
C VAL A 114 17.88 -4.05 -4.97
N SER A 115 18.87 -4.05 -4.09
CA SER A 115 20.13 -3.35 -4.33
C SER A 115 20.96 -3.98 -5.46
N SER A 116 20.79 -5.28 -5.73
CA SER A 116 21.43 -5.97 -6.86
C SER A 116 20.79 -5.73 -8.23
N LEU A 117 19.60 -5.10 -8.27
CA LEU A 117 18.88 -4.76 -9.50
C LEU A 117 19.31 -3.41 -10.11
N HIS A 118 20.08 -2.62 -9.39
CA HIS A 118 20.68 -1.35 -9.84
C HIS A 118 22.19 -1.49 -10.03
#